data_AF-A0A286TX33-F1
#
_entry.id   AF-A0A286TX33-F1
#
_cell.length_a   1.000
_cell.length_b   1.000
_cell.length_c   1.000
_cell.angle_alpha   90.00
_cell.angle_beta   90.00
_cell.angle_gamma   90.00
#
_symmetry.space_group_name_H-M   'P 1'
#
loop_
_entity.id
_entity.type
_entity.pdbx_description
1 polymer ?
#
loop_
_entity_poly.entity_id
_entity_poly.type
_entity_poly.pdbx_seq_one_letter_code
_entity_poly.pdbx_strand_id
1 'polypeptide(L)'
;MAKDWIEKNIPRGSHILLQGKGSTHGVIPLNESKVSLYRRFLRYKAKINTIQDYHGNALKTLEIKMKNIREPSYNIEYFYCPDRFLRNYPGQHSIEIIRLGVLTISEYKKIGFDYVVVSREKTGDNYSLEEDRVKYPAFYNFFRSLENECRLVKTFQYEDSLIEFRKNSIHPEVKIYRLHGGKIGNN
;
A
#
# COMPACT_ATOMS: atom_id res chain seq x y z
N MET A 1 8.98 -14.97 -3.85
CA MET A 1 8.66 -13.81 -2.98
C MET A 1 7.23 -13.31 -3.26
N ALA A 2 6.65 -12.40 -2.46
CA ALA A 2 5.27 -11.93 -2.67
C ALA A 2 5.06 -11.32 -4.07
N LYS A 3 6.06 -10.60 -4.58
CA LYS A 3 6.10 -10.08 -5.96
C LYS A 3 5.90 -11.16 -7.01
N ASP A 4 6.76 -12.19 -7.03
CA ASP A 4 6.73 -13.23 -8.06
C ASP A 4 5.41 -13.99 -8.04
N TRP A 5 4.87 -14.21 -6.83
CA TRP A 5 3.57 -14.84 -6.67
C TRP A 5 2.45 -13.96 -7.25
N ILE A 6 2.46 -12.64 -6.98
CA ILE A 6 1.49 -11.70 -7.56
C ILE A 6 1.57 -11.72 -9.08
N GLU A 7 2.78 -11.59 -9.64
CA GLU A 7 3.02 -11.57 -11.08
C GLU A 7 2.59 -12.87 -11.78
N LYS A 8 2.68 -14.02 -11.09
CA LYS A 8 2.31 -15.33 -11.63
C LYS A 8 0.82 -15.69 -11.43
N ASN A 9 0.19 -15.27 -10.34
CA ASN A 9 -1.12 -15.81 -9.92
C ASN A 9 -2.26 -14.79 -9.98
N ILE A 10 -1.99 -13.49 -9.96
CA ILE A 10 -3.04 -12.48 -10.10
C ILE A 10 -3.41 -12.34 -11.58
N PRO A 11 -4.70 -12.44 -11.95
CA PRO A 11 -5.13 -12.31 -13.34
C PRO A 11 -4.67 -11.00 -13.99
N ARG A 12 -4.33 -11.05 -15.28
CA ARG A 12 -3.98 -9.84 -16.05
C ARG A 12 -5.15 -8.87 -16.05
N GLY A 13 -4.86 -7.58 -15.96
CA GLY A 13 -5.83 -6.51 -15.88
C GLY A 13 -6.34 -6.21 -14.46
N SER A 14 -6.06 -7.08 -13.48
CA SER A 14 -6.54 -6.88 -12.10
C SER A 14 -6.11 -5.53 -11.53
N HIS A 15 -7.01 -4.92 -10.76
CA HIS A 15 -6.74 -3.69 -10.05
C HIS A 15 -6.41 -4.00 -8.58
N ILE A 16 -5.19 -3.66 -8.17
CA ILE A 16 -4.62 -3.98 -6.87
C ILE A 16 -4.52 -2.68 -6.06
N LEU A 17 -5.14 -2.67 -4.89
CA LEU A 17 -4.88 -1.66 -3.87
C LEU A 17 -3.72 -2.13 -3.00
N LEU A 18 -2.62 -1.38 -2.98
CA LEU A 18 -1.42 -1.68 -2.21
C LEU A 18 -1.24 -0.67 -1.08
N GLN A 19 -0.94 -1.13 0.12
CA GLN A 19 -0.56 -0.25 1.22
C GLN A 19 0.78 0.43 0.90
N GLY A 20 0.75 1.75 0.72
CA GLY A 20 1.90 2.61 0.43
C GLY A 20 2.58 3.11 1.71
N LYS A 21 3.93 3.06 1.67
CA LYS A 21 4.94 3.43 2.69
C LYS A 21 4.80 2.76 4.08
N GLY A 22 5.96 2.43 4.66
CA GLY A 22 6.14 1.36 5.66
C GLY A 22 6.75 0.09 5.02
N SER A 23 6.80 -1.03 5.75
CA SER A 23 7.28 -2.34 5.26
C SER A 23 6.88 -2.66 3.83
N THR A 24 5.63 -2.51 3.40
CA THR A 24 5.18 -2.96 2.06
C THR A 24 5.94 -2.37 0.89
N HIS A 25 6.28 -1.08 0.91
CA HIS A 25 6.90 -0.43 -0.25
C HIS A 25 8.39 -0.78 -0.42
N GLY A 26 9.06 -1.11 0.69
CA GLY A 26 10.39 -1.72 0.67
C GLY A 26 10.36 -3.25 0.48
N VAL A 27 9.25 -3.92 0.83
CA VAL A 27 9.13 -5.39 0.91
C VAL A 27 8.49 -6.00 -0.34
N ILE A 28 7.69 -5.24 -1.11
CA ILE A 28 7.08 -5.69 -2.37
C ILE A 28 7.34 -4.67 -3.49
N PRO A 29 8.47 -4.78 -4.21
CA PRO A 29 8.79 -3.89 -5.31
C PRO A 29 7.96 -4.26 -6.57
N LEU A 30 6.65 -4.06 -6.50
CA LEU A 30 5.77 -4.17 -7.66
C LEU A 30 5.97 -2.96 -8.58
N ASN A 31 5.97 -3.21 -9.88
CA ASN A 31 6.00 -2.14 -10.87
C ASN A 31 4.64 -1.46 -10.95
N GLU A 32 4.60 -0.14 -11.05
CA GLU A 32 3.37 0.60 -11.32
C GLU A 32 3.09 0.63 -12.84
N SER A 33 1.83 0.74 -13.25
CA SER A 33 1.54 1.05 -14.66
C SER A 33 1.83 2.52 -14.95
N LYS A 34 2.04 2.87 -16.23
CA LYS A 34 2.19 4.30 -16.61
C LYS A 34 0.99 5.13 -16.18
N VAL A 35 -0.22 4.56 -16.24
CA VAL A 35 -1.45 5.22 -15.79
C VAL A 35 -1.40 5.54 -14.30
N SER A 36 -1.00 4.58 -13.46
CA SER A 36 -0.83 4.78 -12.01
C SER A 36 0.22 5.84 -11.70
N LEU A 37 1.36 5.79 -12.40
CA LEU A 37 2.42 6.79 -12.28
C LEU A 37 1.95 8.19 -12.68
N TYR A 38 1.18 8.31 -13.76
CA TYR A 38 0.64 9.58 -14.24
C TYR A 38 -0.38 10.17 -13.26
N ARG A 39 -1.28 9.34 -12.71
CA ARG A 39 -2.20 9.77 -11.63
C ARG A 39 -1.42 10.29 -10.41
N ARG A 40 -0.34 9.61 -10.02
CA ARG A 40 0.53 10.08 -8.93
C ARG A 40 1.25 11.38 -9.29
N PHE A 41 1.71 11.53 -10.53
CA PHE A 41 2.31 12.77 -11.02
C PHE A 41 1.33 13.95 -10.90
N LEU A 42 0.07 13.79 -11.34
CA LEU A 42 -0.95 14.83 -11.22
C LEU A 42 -1.22 15.21 -9.76
N ARG A 43 -1.32 14.21 -8.87
CA ARG A 43 -1.46 14.46 -7.42
C ARG A 43 -0.28 15.24 -6.86
N TYR A 44 0.95 14.86 -7.23
CA TYR A 44 2.16 15.54 -6.80
C TYR A 44 2.21 16.98 -7.32
N LYS A 45 1.86 17.19 -8.59
CA LYS A 45 1.84 18.52 -9.20
C LYS A 45 0.87 19.44 -8.46
N ALA A 46 -0.34 18.96 -8.15
CA ALA A 46 -1.35 19.75 -7.45
C ALA A 46 -0.88 20.24 -6.07
N LYS A 47 -0.21 19.40 -5.26
CA LYS A 47 0.26 19.81 -3.92
C LYS A 47 1.62 20.51 -3.94
N ILE A 48 2.51 20.24 -4.91
CA ILE A 48 3.74 21.04 -5.08
C ILE A 48 3.38 22.49 -5.37
N ASN A 49 2.37 22.72 -6.21
CA ASN A 49 1.89 24.06 -6.53
C ASN A 49 1.36 24.85 -5.31
N THR A 50 1.06 24.18 -4.18
CA THR A 50 0.64 24.86 -2.94
C THR A 50 1.79 25.10 -1.96
N ILE A 51 3.00 24.64 -2.27
CA ILE A 51 4.18 24.78 -1.40
C ILE A 51 5.01 25.93 -1.95
N GLN A 52 5.09 27.03 -1.18
CA GLN A 52 5.98 28.14 -1.50
C GLN A 52 7.45 27.65 -1.45
N ASP A 53 8.26 28.09 -2.41
CA ASP A 53 9.71 27.78 -2.50
C ASP A 53 10.05 26.28 -2.54
N TYR A 54 9.25 25.49 -3.25
CA TYR A 54 9.55 24.07 -3.47
C TYR A 54 10.76 23.86 -4.40
N HIS A 55 11.85 23.30 -3.87
CA HIS A 55 13.08 22.96 -4.61
C HIS A 55 13.32 21.44 -4.79
N GLY A 56 12.29 20.60 -4.59
CA GLY A 56 12.42 19.15 -4.68
C GLY A 56 12.37 18.60 -6.11
N ASN A 57 12.80 17.35 -6.29
CA ASN A 57 12.86 16.67 -7.59
C ASN A 57 11.71 15.67 -7.85
N ALA A 58 10.64 15.68 -7.04
CA ALA A 58 9.65 14.60 -7.03
C ALA A 58 8.93 14.42 -8.38
N LEU A 59 8.56 15.51 -9.07
CA LEU A 59 7.94 15.44 -10.41
C LEU A 59 8.90 14.88 -11.45
N LYS A 60 10.15 15.38 -11.47
CA LYS A 60 11.18 14.92 -12.40
C LYS A 60 11.49 13.42 -12.22
N THR A 61 11.53 12.94 -10.97
CA THR A 61 11.69 11.50 -10.68
C THR A 61 10.53 10.67 -11.24
N LEU A 62 9.28 11.15 -11.12
CA LEU A 62 8.13 10.46 -11.69
C LEU A 62 8.14 10.48 -13.22
N GLU A 63 8.52 11.58 -13.85
CA GLU A 63 8.67 11.68 -15.31
C GLU A 63 9.70 10.69 -15.85
N ILE A 64 10.87 10.59 -15.22
CA ILE A 64 11.91 9.62 -15.59
C ILE A 64 11.39 8.18 -15.43
N LYS A 65 10.70 7.88 -14.31
CA LYS A 65 10.09 6.55 -14.09
C LYS A 65 9.08 6.22 -15.18
N MET A 66 8.19 7.15 -15.56
CA MET A 66 7.19 6.94 -16.61
C MET A 66 7.81 6.63 -17.98
N LYS A 67 8.97 7.21 -18.31
CA LYS A 67 9.67 6.96 -19.57
C LYS A 67 10.29 5.56 -19.64
N ASN A 68 10.79 5.04 -18.52
CA ASN A 68 11.61 3.83 -18.47
C ASN A 68 10.88 2.61 -17.91
N ILE A 69 9.58 2.70 -17.64
CA ILE A 69 8.85 1.59 -17.01
C ILE A 69 8.42 0.52 -18.01
N ARG A 70 8.59 -0.73 -17.60
CA ARG A 70 7.96 -1.89 -18.23
C ARG A 70 6.54 -2.04 -17.66
N GLU A 71 5.54 -2.02 -18.52
CA GLU A 71 4.14 -2.14 -18.10
C GLU A 71 3.89 -3.47 -17.38
N PRO A 72 3.41 -3.44 -16.13
CA PRO A 72 2.97 -4.65 -15.42
C PRO A 72 1.69 -5.22 -16.04
N SER A 73 1.37 -6.47 -15.72
CA SER A 73 0.11 -7.11 -16.11
C SER A 73 -1.09 -6.67 -15.26
N TYR A 74 -0.90 -5.82 -14.26
CA TYR A 74 -1.88 -5.38 -13.29
C TYR A 74 -1.84 -3.86 -13.12
N ASN A 75 -2.89 -3.27 -12.55
CA ASN A 75 -2.91 -1.87 -12.18
C ASN A 75 -2.75 -1.74 -10.67
N ILE A 76 -1.90 -0.83 -10.21
CA ILE A 76 -1.70 -0.59 -8.77
C ILE A 76 -2.16 0.81 -8.41
N GLU A 77 -2.95 0.92 -7.35
CA GLU A 77 -3.09 2.16 -6.62
C GLU A 77 -2.68 1.99 -5.16
N TYR A 78 -2.38 3.12 -4.52
CA TYR A 78 -1.87 3.14 -3.16
C TYR A 78 -2.85 3.84 -2.22
N PHE A 79 -3.01 3.26 -1.04
CA PHE A 79 -3.49 3.98 0.14
C PHE A 79 -2.36 4.04 1.16
N TYR A 80 -2.30 5.10 1.94
CA TYR A 80 -1.18 5.29 2.86
C TYR A 80 -1.69 5.37 4.28
N CYS A 81 -1.08 4.56 5.14
CA CYS A 81 -1.35 4.55 6.55
C CYS A 81 -0.65 5.73 7.25
N PRO A 82 -1.19 6.26 8.35
CA PRO A 82 -0.54 7.32 9.11
C PRO A 82 0.67 6.75 9.84
N ASP A 83 1.88 7.03 9.36
CA ASP A 83 3.11 6.52 9.97
C ASP A 83 3.14 6.84 11.48
N ARG A 84 3.24 5.79 12.31
CA ARG A 84 3.33 5.93 13.78
C ARG A 84 4.61 6.67 14.19
N PHE A 85 5.66 6.66 13.36
CA PHE A 85 6.97 7.27 13.62
C PHE A 85 7.14 8.70 13.09
N LEU A 86 6.29 9.19 12.19
CA LEU A 86 6.43 10.54 11.62
C LEU A 86 6.19 11.70 12.61
N ARG A 87 5.83 11.41 13.87
CA ARG A 87 5.79 12.44 14.92
C ARG A 87 7.18 12.95 15.33
N ASN A 88 8.26 12.23 15.01
CA ASN A 88 9.58 12.52 15.58
C ASN A 88 10.61 13.11 14.60
N TYR A 89 10.28 13.33 13.32
CA TYR A 89 11.22 13.90 12.34
C TYR A 89 10.61 15.02 11.48
N PRO A 90 10.38 16.21 12.07
CA PRO A 90 10.05 17.40 11.29
C PRO A 90 11.31 17.91 10.59
N GLY A 91 11.59 17.44 9.36
CA GLY A 91 12.60 18.12 8.53
C GLY A 91 13.34 17.33 7.44
N GLN A 92 13.25 15.99 7.37
CA GLN A 92 14.10 15.22 6.42
C GLN A 92 13.39 14.40 5.35
N HIS A 93 12.07 14.49 5.24
CA HIS A 93 11.36 13.84 4.15
C HIS A 93 10.70 14.90 3.30
N SER A 94 11.32 15.14 2.13
CA SER A 94 10.66 15.69 0.96
C SER A 94 9.22 15.21 0.95
N ILE A 95 8.33 16.16 1.23
CA ILE A 95 6.90 15.99 1.46
C ILE A 95 6.40 14.99 0.43
N GLU A 96 6.22 13.74 0.86
CA GLU A 96 5.46 12.83 0.04
C GLU A 96 4.04 13.35 0.12
N ILE A 97 3.57 13.76 -1.05
CA ILE A 97 2.25 14.29 -1.31
C ILE A 97 1.28 13.12 -1.27
N ILE A 98 1.22 12.53 -0.10
CA ILE A 98 0.49 11.32 0.18
C ILE A 98 -0.88 11.76 0.68
N ARG A 99 -1.92 11.27 0.01
CA ARG A 99 -3.26 11.30 0.57
C ARG A 99 -3.28 10.25 1.68
N LEU A 100 -3.22 10.73 2.92
CA LEU A 100 -3.58 9.90 4.06
C LEU A 100 -5.08 9.59 3.97
N GLY A 101 -5.44 8.34 4.24
CA GLY A 101 -6.82 7.90 4.29
C GLY A 101 -7.05 6.62 3.50
N VAL A 102 -8.14 5.96 3.84
CA VAL A 102 -8.58 4.70 3.24
C VAL A 102 -10.09 4.77 3.04
N LEU A 103 -10.57 4.24 1.92
CA LEU A 103 -12.00 4.07 1.68
C LEU A 103 -12.49 2.79 2.35
N THR A 104 -13.80 2.63 2.45
CA THR A 104 -14.40 1.36 2.88
C THR A 104 -14.17 0.26 1.83
N ILE A 105 -14.21 -1.00 2.27
CA ILE A 105 -14.13 -2.16 1.37
C ILE A 105 -15.21 -2.12 0.29
N SER A 106 -16.43 -1.69 0.63
CA SER A 106 -17.52 -1.54 -0.34
C SER A 106 -17.24 -0.47 -1.40
N GLU A 107 -16.62 0.65 -1.03
CA GLU A 107 -16.22 1.69 -1.98
C GLU A 107 -15.12 1.21 -2.91
N TYR A 108 -14.11 0.50 -2.41
CA TYR A 108 -13.08 -0.09 -3.26
C TYR A 108 -13.66 -1.12 -4.23
N LYS A 109 -14.61 -1.95 -3.79
CA LYS A 109 -15.36 -2.85 -4.69
C LYS A 109 -16.11 -2.08 -5.78
N LYS A 110 -16.75 -0.95 -5.45
CA LYS A 110 -17.47 -0.10 -6.44
C LYS A 110 -16.53 0.55 -7.45
N ILE A 111 -15.33 0.94 -7.03
CA ILE A 111 -14.28 1.51 -7.91
C ILE A 111 -13.65 0.41 -8.79
N GLY A 112 -13.92 -0.87 -8.52
CA GLY A 112 -13.44 -2.00 -9.30
C GLY A 112 -12.05 -2.47 -8.88
N PHE A 113 -11.74 -2.44 -7.58
CA PHE A 113 -10.54 -3.09 -7.05
C PHE A 113 -10.77 -4.59 -6.83
N ASP A 114 -9.88 -5.41 -7.39
CA ASP A 114 -9.94 -6.86 -7.30
C ASP A 114 -9.22 -7.41 -6.08
N TYR A 115 -8.07 -6.82 -5.74
CA TYR A 115 -7.20 -7.26 -4.66
C TYR A 115 -6.77 -6.12 -3.75
N VAL A 116 -6.57 -6.44 -2.48
CA VAL A 116 -5.89 -5.57 -1.52
C VAL A 116 -4.66 -6.31 -1.01
N VAL A 117 -3.52 -5.63 -1.02
CA VAL A 117 -2.25 -6.12 -0.51
C VAL A 117 -1.81 -5.22 0.64
N VAL A 118 -1.66 -5.82 1.83
CA VAL A 118 -1.26 -5.12 3.06
C VAL A 118 -0.04 -5.78 3.67
N SER A 119 0.75 -5.01 4.41
CA SER A 119 1.79 -5.53 5.29
C SER A 119 1.42 -5.25 6.74
N ARG A 120 1.80 -6.18 7.60
CA ARG A 120 1.77 -6.01 9.05
C ARG A 120 3.17 -6.15 9.59
N GLU A 121 3.62 -5.22 10.40
CA GLU A 121 4.82 -5.40 11.21
C GLU A 121 4.40 -5.77 12.63
N LYS A 122 5.17 -6.64 13.30
CA LYS A 122 4.92 -6.97 14.71
C LYS A 122 4.95 -5.73 15.62
N THR A 123 5.70 -4.71 15.24
CA THR A 123 6.01 -3.52 16.07
C THR A 123 5.37 -2.23 15.54
N GLY A 124 4.64 -2.27 14.42
CA GLY A 124 4.09 -1.09 13.75
C GLY A 124 3.02 -1.43 12.70
N ASP A 125 2.20 -0.44 12.33
CA ASP A 125 1.21 -0.51 11.25
C ASP A 125 0.13 -1.61 11.34
N ASN A 126 -0.09 -2.20 12.52
CA ASN A 126 -1.24 -3.05 12.76
C ASN A 126 -2.44 -2.23 13.24
N TYR A 127 -3.18 -1.63 12.30
CA TYR A 127 -4.36 -0.83 12.62
C TYR A 127 -5.58 -1.64 13.05
N SER A 128 -5.51 -2.97 13.16
CA SER A 128 -6.65 -3.79 13.59
C SER A 128 -6.75 -3.98 15.12
N LEU A 129 -5.90 -3.30 15.91
CA LEU A 129 -5.94 -3.36 17.37
C LEU A 129 -7.01 -2.42 17.94
N GLU A 130 -7.66 -2.80 19.05
CA GLU A 130 -8.71 -1.98 19.67
C GLU A 130 -8.23 -0.57 20.06
N GLU A 131 -6.96 -0.41 20.43
CA GLU A 131 -6.36 0.90 20.72
C GLU A 131 -6.41 1.87 19.52
N ASP A 132 -6.36 1.34 18.29
CA ASP A 132 -6.43 2.14 17.07
C ASP A 132 -7.87 2.53 16.69
N ARG A 133 -8.88 1.89 17.29
CA ARG A 133 -10.29 2.21 17.02
C ARG A 133 -10.62 3.67 17.32
N VAL A 134 -10.04 4.22 18.38
CA VAL A 134 -10.26 5.62 18.79
C VAL A 134 -9.37 6.57 17.99
N LYS A 135 -8.10 6.19 17.78
CA LYS A 135 -7.07 7.07 17.20
C LYS A 135 -7.12 7.13 15.66
N TYR A 136 -7.46 6.01 15.03
CA TYR A 136 -7.48 5.83 13.57
C TYR A 136 -8.71 5.01 13.12
N PRO A 137 -9.94 5.45 13.44
CA PRO A 137 -11.16 4.67 13.24
C PRO A 137 -11.36 4.17 11.80
N ALA A 138 -11.03 5.00 10.80
CA ALA A 138 -11.15 4.62 9.39
C ALA A 138 -10.23 3.45 9.01
N PHE A 139 -8.98 3.46 9.47
CA PHE A 139 -8.04 2.37 9.22
C PHE A 139 -8.43 1.13 10.01
N TYR A 140 -8.79 1.28 11.29
CA TYR A 140 -9.29 0.17 12.10
C TYR A 140 -10.45 -0.54 11.43
N ASN A 141 -11.48 0.21 11.02
CA ASN A 141 -12.63 -0.36 10.34
C ASN A 141 -12.24 -1.02 9.01
N PHE A 142 -11.38 -0.39 8.22
CA PHE A 142 -10.91 -0.97 6.95
C PHE A 142 -10.21 -2.32 7.17
N PHE A 143 -9.24 -2.41 8.08
CA PHE A 143 -8.49 -3.65 8.32
C PHE A 143 -9.36 -4.74 8.94
N ARG A 144 -10.32 -4.40 9.82
CA ARG A 144 -11.30 -5.35 10.35
C ARG A 144 -12.26 -5.86 9.27
N SER A 145 -12.78 -4.97 8.43
CA SER A 145 -13.60 -5.35 7.28
C SER A 145 -12.82 -6.21 6.29
N LEU A 146 -11.54 -5.93 6.06
CA LEU A 146 -10.68 -6.74 5.20
C LEU A 146 -10.60 -8.20 5.67
N GLU A 147 -10.42 -8.42 6.98
CA GLU A 147 -10.38 -9.76 7.58
C GLU A 147 -11.74 -10.46 7.55
N ASN A 148 -12.83 -9.72 7.72
CA ASN A 148 -14.18 -10.28 7.87
C ASN A 148 -14.94 -10.46 6.55
N GLU A 149 -14.68 -9.60 5.55
CA GLU A 149 -15.51 -9.48 4.33
C GLU A 149 -14.80 -9.87 3.04
N CYS A 150 -13.47 -10.03 3.07
CA CYS A 150 -12.66 -10.37 1.90
C CYS A 150 -12.02 -11.74 2.07
N ARG A 151 -11.79 -12.44 0.96
CA ARG A 151 -11.13 -13.74 0.99
C ARG A 151 -9.62 -13.55 1.08
N LEU A 152 -8.99 -14.07 2.15
CA LEU A 152 -7.53 -14.19 2.21
C LEU A 152 -7.08 -15.23 1.17
N VAL A 153 -6.21 -14.81 0.24
CA VAL A 153 -5.72 -15.66 -0.86
C VAL A 153 -4.32 -16.17 -0.57
N LYS A 154 -3.46 -15.33 0.00
CA LYS A 154 -2.08 -15.70 0.29
C LYS A 154 -1.51 -14.86 1.43
N THR A 155 -0.68 -15.51 2.24
CA THR A 155 0.15 -14.89 3.26
C THR A 155 1.61 -15.21 2.97
N PHE A 156 2.49 -14.23 3.18
CA PHE A 156 3.94 -14.39 3.18
C PHE A 156 4.47 -13.93 4.53
N GLN A 157 5.10 -14.83 5.26
CA GLN A 157 5.94 -14.48 6.40
C GLN A 157 7.34 -14.20 5.86
N TYR A 158 7.87 -13.01 6.12
CA TYR A 158 9.27 -12.72 5.81
C TYR A 158 10.09 -13.03 7.06
N GLU A 159 10.55 -14.28 7.16
CA GLU A 159 11.47 -14.74 8.21
C GLU A 159 12.93 -14.34 7.90
N ASP A 160 13.25 -14.14 6.62
CA ASP A 160 14.62 -13.92 6.12
C ASP A 160 14.87 -12.50 5.60
N SER A 161 14.86 -11.51 6.49
CA SER A 161 15.52 -10.23 6.18
C SER A 161 17.04 -10.43 6.21
N LEU A 162 17.71 -10.30 5.06
CA LEU A 162 19.19 -10.36 4.86
C LEU A 162 20.00 -9.31 5.66
N ILE A 163 19.36 -8.55 6.53
CA ILE A 163 19.98 -7.52 7.38
C ILE A 163 19.78 -7.96 8.83
N GLU A 164 20.84 -8.47 9.46
CA GLU A 164 20.84 -8.96 10.85
C GLU A 164 20.27 -7.95 11.86
N PHE A 165 20.46 -6.66 11.63
CA PHE A 165 19.93 -5.59 12.48
C PHE A 165 18.39 -5.49 12.51
N ARG A 166 17.68 -6.13 11.56
CA ARG A 166 16.20 -6.10 11.47
C ARG A 166 15.51 -7.37 11.97
N LYS A 167 16.27 -8.43 12.30
CA LYS A 167 15.73 -9.74 12.72
C LYS A 167 14.88 -9.68 14.00
N ASN A 168 15.15 -8.74 14.91
CA ASN A 168 14.39 -8.58 16.15
C ASN A 168 13.21 -7.61 16.05
N SER A 169 13.06 -6.88 14.94
CA SER A 169 12.19 -5.70 14.90
C SER A 169 11.13 -5.72 13.79
N ILE A 170 11.38 -6.46 12.69
CA ILE A 170 10.54 -6.39 11.48
C ILE A 170 10.36 -7.80 10.92
N HIS A 171 9.30 -8.49 11.34
CA HIS A 171 8.75 -9.59 10.57
C HIS A 171 7.55 -9.04 9.79
N PRO A 172 7.74 -8.48 8.59
CA PRO A 172 6.62 -8.01 7.81
C PRO A 172 5.86 -9.23 7.31
N GLU A 173 4.61 -9.37 7.73
CA GLU A 173 3.67 -10.30 7.14
C GLU A 173 2.98 -9.60 5.98
N VAL A 174 3.06 -10.15 4.78
CA VAL A 174 2.27 -9.66 3.64
C VAL A 174 1.04 -10.51 3.46
N LYS A 175 -0.14 -9.88 3.42
CA LYS A 175 -1.41 -10.54 3.13
C LYS A 175 -2.02 -10.01 1.85
N ILE A 176 -2.53 -10.93 1.04
CA ILE A 176 -3.23 -10.65 -0.20
C ILE A 176 -4.68 -11.09 -0.04
N TYR A 177 -5.60 -10.14 -0.15
CA TYR A 177 -7.04 -10.35 -0.06
C TYR A 177 -7.68 -10.13 -1.42
N ARG A 178 -8.68 -10.94 -1.75
CA ARG A 178 -9.55 -10.75 -2.91
C ARG A 178 -10.87 -10.13 -2.47
N LEU A 179 -11.29 -9.06 -3.13
CA LEU A 179 -12.48 -8.29 -2.76
C LEU A 179 -13.72 -8.87 -3.45
N HIS A 180 -13.59 -9.28 -4.71
CA HIS A 180 -14.68 -9.88 -5.48
C HIS A 180 -14.60 -11.41 -5.40
N GLY A 181 -15.40 -11.96 -4.50
CA GLY A 181 -15.53 -13.39 -4.24
C GLY A 181 -16.22 -13.56 -2.90
N GLY A 182 -17.49 -13.98 -2.93
CA GLY A 182 -18.33 -14.09 -1.74
C GLY A 182 -17.73 -14.96 -0.64
N LYS A 183 -18.32 -14.85 0.55
CA LYS A 183 -18.09 -15.74 1.68
C LYS A 183 -17.91 -17.18 1.18
N ILE A 184 -16.80 -17.81 1.57
CA ILE A 184 -16.78 -19.27 1.62
C ILE A 184 -17.86 -19.60 2.67
N GLY A 185 -19.03 -20.01 2.20
CA GLY A 185 -19.98 -20.68 3.05
C GLY A 185 -19.26 -21.90 3.59
N ASN A 186 -19.02 -21.93 4.89
CA ASN A 186 -18.92 -23.20 5.58
C ASN A 186 -20.32 -23.81 5.51
N ASN A 187 -20.45 -24.90 4.75
CA ASN A 187 -21.27 -26.07 5.04
C ASN A 187 -21.04 -27.11 3.94
#